data_AF-M0ABR7-F1
#
_entry.id   AF-M0ABR7-F1
#
_cell.length_a   1.000
_cell.length_b   1.000
_cell.length_c   1.000
_cell.angle_alpha   90.00
_cell.angle_beta   90.00
_cell.angle_gamma   90.00
#
_symmetry.space_group_name_H-M   'P 1'
#
loop_
_entity.id
_entity.type
_entity.pdbx_description
1 polymer ?
#
loop_
_entity_poly.entity_id
_entity_poly.type
_entity_poly.pdbx_seq_one_letter_code
_entity_poly.pdbx_strand_id
1 'polypeptide(L)'
;MAPGDVSEETWSDLQKAGEILSQVFDETIPRIEPEVSQFEIADFAETRIRDLDGSPAFPVNININEEASHAIPTPADESTFGDADLVTLDMGVHVNGWCSDAAVTIDLSGTHDELVAASDAALAAALRTIEAGVHTGTVGHSIEQAIRDRGFRPVVNLAGHGLGHYDAHTAPMLPNTGSDNGIELSEGDVLAVETFATTGRGRVTEGSDERIFRLDTDRPVRDRRSRKLLDTLRETRRNLPFTTRWYDISGLTMTVRNLENKGVLKSDPVLKAERGALVSQSEHTAIVTANGCTVTTR
;
A
#
# COMPACT_ATOMS: atom_id res chain seq x y z
N MET A 1 -21.31 -12.47 -9.22
CA MET A 1 -22.39 -11.51 -8.91
C MET A 1 -21.77 -10.48 -8.01
N ALA A 2 -21.86 -9.21 -8.39
CA ALA A 2 -21.34 -8.14 -7.58
C ALA A 2 -22.02 -8.13 -6.18
N PRO A 3 -21.28 -7.90 -5.09
CA PRO A 3 -21.84 -7.76 -3.75
C PRO A 3 -22.50 -6.38 -3.57
N GLY A 4 -23.67 -6.35 -2.90
CA GLY A 4 -24.38 -5.11 -2.57
C GLY A 4 -24.75 -4.24 -3.78
N ASP A 5 -24.52 -2.92 -3.66
CA ASP A 5 -24.80 -1.92 -4.70
C ASP A 5 -23.65 -1.73 -5.72
N VAL A 6 -22.64 -2.59 -5.68
CA VAL A 6 -21.51 -2.53 -6.63
C VAL A 6 -22.00 -2.88 -8.03
N SER A 7 -21.73 -2.02 -9.01
CA SER A 7 -22.10 -2.31 -10.40
C SER A 7 -21.29 -3.48 -10.96
N GLU A 8 -21.84 -4.25 -11.90
CA GLU A 8 -21.11 -5.36 -12.55
C GLU A 8 -19.84 -4.88 -13.28
N GLU A 9 -19.84 -3.64 -13.80
CA GLU A 9 -18.65 -3.02 -14.41
C GLU A 9 -17.57 -2.72 -13.36
N THR A 10 -17.95 -2.08 -12.24
CA THR A 10 -17.06 -1.84 -11.10
C THR A 10 -16.47 -3.15 -10.57
N TRP A 11 -17.32 -4.16 -10.42
CA TRP A 11 -16.90 -5.49 -9.98
C TRP A 11 -15.87 -6.10 -10.94
N SER A 12 -16.12 -6.05 -12.24
CA SER A 12 -15.19 -6.54 -13.26
C SER A 12 -13.84 -5.81 -13.23
N ASP A 13 -13.84 -4.48 -13.03
CA ASP A 13 -12.60 -3.70 -12.96
C ASP A 13 -11.79 -4.02 -11.70
N LEU A 14 -12.45 -4.18 -10.55
CA LEU A 14 -11.81 -4.59 -9.29
C LEU A 14 -11.20 -5.99 -9.40
N GLN A 15 -11.93 -6.94 -10.01
CA GLN A 15 -11.40 -8.28 -10.27
C GLN A 15 -10.18 -8.23 -11.18
N LYS A 16 -10.26 -7.49 -12.30
CA LYS A 16 -9.13 -7.36 -13.23
C LYS A 16 -7.91 -6.70 -12.55
N ALA A 17 -8.12 -5.66 -11.74
CA ALA A 17 -7.03 -5.02 -10.99
C ALA A 17 -6.34 -6.01 -10.02
N GLY A 18 -7.13 -6.82 -9.32
CA GLY A 18 -6.62 -7.88 -8.44
C GLY A 18 -5.86 -8.98 -9.19
N GLU A 19 -6.39 -9.46 -10.32
CA GLU A 19 -5.74 -10.48 -11.17
C GLU A 19 -4.38 -10.01 -11.70
N ILE A 20 -4.31 -8.76 -12.18
CA ILE A 20 -3.05 -8.15 -12.61
C ILE A 20 -2.07 -8.10 -11.45
N LEU A 21 -2.53 -7.65 -10.28
CA LEU A 21 -1.69 -7.49 -9.11
C LEU A 21 -1.12 -8.84 -8.62
N SER A 22 -1.96 -9.88 -8.51
CA SER A 22 -1.52 -11.25 -8.18
C SER A 22 -0.48 -11.76 -9.18
N GLN A 23 -0.73 -11.59 -10.48
CA GLN A 23 0.21 -12.01 -11.51
C GLN A 23 1.55 -11.27 -11.39
N VAL A 24 1.54 -9.96 -11.12
CA VAL A 24 2.77 -9.19 -10.97
C VAL A 24 3.52 -9.60 -9.71
N PHE A 25 2.84 -9.92 -8.61
CA PHE A 25 3.47 -10.50 -7.42
C PHE A 25 4.19 -11.82 -7.74
N ASP A 26 3.51 -12.75 -8.41
CA ASP A 26 4.07 -14.05 -8.82
C ASP A 26 5.34 -13.90 -9.68
N GLU A 27 5.37 -12.88 -10.54
CA GLU A 27 6.50 -12.60 -11.43
C GLU A 27 7.62 -11.77 -10.77
N THR A 28 7.32 -11.02 -9.70
CA THR A 28 8.25 -10.08 -9.04
C THR A 28 8.94 -10.70 -7.83
N ILE A 29 8.21 -11.42 -6.96
CA ILE A 29 8.77 -12.03 -5.75
C ILE A 29 10.01 -12.89 -6.04
N PRO A 30 10.03 -13.78 -7.06
CA PRO A 30 11.20 -14.62 -7.33
C PRO A 30 12.44 -13.85 -7.79
N ARG A 31 12.31 -12.54 -8.08
CA ARG A 31 13.42 -11.68 -8.49
C ARG A 31 14.06 -10.94 -7.31
N ILE A 32 13.41 -10.93 -6.16
CA ILE A 32 13.93 -10.33 -4.94
C ILE A 32 14.96 -11.30 -4.35
N GLU A 33 16.21 -11.12 -4.76
CA GLU A 33 17.36 -11.90 -4.33
C GLU A 33 18.49 -10.96 -3.89
N PRO A 34 19.43 -11.41 -3.04
CA PRO A 34 20.59 -10.61 -2.67
C PRO A 34 21.36 -10.08 -3.88
N GLU A 35 21.96 -8.90 -3.73
CA GLU A 35 22.72 -8.17 -4.76
C GLU A 35 21.88 -7.64 -5.95
N VAL A 36 20.58 -7.95 -6.03
CA VAL A 36 19.68 -7.38 -7.05
C VAL A 36 19.31 -5.94 -6.69
N SER A 37 19.27 -5.06 -7.69
CA SER A 37 18.91 -3.66 -7.49
C SER A 37 17.44 -3.50 -7.09
N GLN A 38 17.19 -2.72 -6.03
CA GLN A 38 15.82 -2.40 -5.61
C GLN A 38 15.07 -1.63 -6.69
N PHE A 39 15.76 -0.70 -7.38
CA PHE A 39 15.17 0.06 -8.46
C PHE A 39 14.75 -0.82 -9.64
N GLU A 40 15.57 -1.80 -10.02
CA GLU A 40 15.23 -2.74 -11.10
C GLU A 40 13.98 -3.56 -10.79
N ILE A 41 13.76 -3.95 -9.52
CA ILE A 41 12.53 -4.62 -9.08
C ILE A 41 11.32 -3.70 -9.19
N ALA A 42 11.40 -2.49 -8.66
CA ALA A 42 10.28 -1.54 -8.73
C ALA A 42 9.93 -1.17 -10.18
N ASP A 43 10.94 -0.96 -11.04
CA ASP A 43 10.73 -0.64 -12.45
C ASP A 43 10.15 -1.82 -13.24
N PHE A 44 10.60 -3.05 -12.95
CA PHE A 44 10.03 -4.27 -13.51
C PHE A 44 8.55 -4.40 -13.16
N ALA A 45 8.20 -4.32 -11.87
CA ALA A 45 6.83 -4.48 -11.39
C ALA A 45 5.90 -3.44 -12.02
N GLU A 46 6.28 -2.16 -12.01
CA GLU A 46 5.46 -1.09 -12.57
C GLU A 46 5.31 -1.16 -14.09
N THR A 47 6.36 -1.59 -14.79
CA THR A 47 6.28 -1.84 -16.24
C THR A 47 5.32 -3.00 -16.50
N ARG A 48 5.44 -4.08 -15.72
CA ARG A 48 4.60 -5.26 -15.88
C ARG A 48 3.13 -4.98 -15.63
N ILE A 49 2.80 -4.15 -14.63
CA ILE A 49 1.44 -3.66 -14.38
C ILE A 49 0.86 -3.00 -15.63
N ARG A 50 1.66 -2.14 -16.31
CA ARG A 50 1.21 -1.44 -17.53
C ARG A 50 1.07 -2.39 -18.72
N ASP A 51 1.96 -3.36 -18.86
CA ASP A 51 1.91 -4.39 -19.92
C ASP A 51 0.68 -5.30 -19.82
N LEU A 52 0.07 -5.39 -18.64
CA LEU A 52 -1.14 -6.16 -18.37
C LEU A 52 -2.44 -5.34 -18.43
N ASP A 53 -2.39 -4.17 -19.09
CA ASP A 53 -3.51 -3.22 -19.21
C ASP A 53 -4.00 -2.66 -17.86
N GLY A 54 -3.12 -2.66 -16.84
CA GLY A 54 -3.31 -1.97 -15.58
C GLY A 54 -2.57 -0.63 -15.54
N SER A 55 -2.67 0.07 -14.42
CA SER A 55 -1.82 1.21 -14.10
C SER A 55 -1.48 1.20 -12.62
N PRO A 56 -0.25 1.55 -12.20
CA PRO A 56 0.08 1.54 -10.77
C PRO A 56 -0.85 2.48 -9.99
N ALA A 57 -1.52 2.02 -8.95
CA ALA A 57 -2.36 2.87 -8.08
C ALA A 57 -1.49 3.84 -7.26
N PHE A 58 -0.28 3.40 -6.91
CA PHE A 58 0.76 4.20 -6.28
C PHE A 58 2.14 3.64 -6.66
N PRO A 59 3.25 4.37 -6.40
CA PRO A 59 4.60 3.88 -6.69
C PRO A 59 4.91 2.60 -5.92
N VAL A 60 5.55 1.61 -6.54
CA VAL A 60 5.89 0.35 -5.86
C VAL A 60 6.80 0.63 -4.66
N ASN A 61 6.35 0.17 -3.51
CA ASN A 61 7.01 0.30 -2.21
C ASN A 61 7.91 -0.91 -1.99
N ILE A 62 9.17 -0.64 -1.62
CA ILE A 62 10.13 -1.65 -1.20
C ILE A 62 10.70 -1.18 0.13
N ASN A 63 10.14 -1.71 1.22
CA ASN A 63 10.52 -1.32 2.58
C ASN A 63 11.46 -2.36 3.16
N ILE A 64 12.61 -1.92 3.68
CA ILE A 64 13.65 -2.80 4.22
C ILE A 64 13.74 -2.67 5.75
N ASN A 65 13.69 -3.81 6.45
CA ASN A 65 13.96 -3.94 7.88
C ASN A 65 13.07 -3.06 8.78
N GLU A 66 13.56 -1.90 9.27
CA GLU A 66 12.78 -0.97 10.09
C GLU A 66 11.78 -0.12 9.31
N GLU A 67 11.90 -0.08 7.98
CA GLU A 67 10.98 0.65 7.13
C GLU A 67 9.65 -0.10 7.06
N ALA A 68 8.57 0.59 7.38
CA ALA A 68 7.24 0.01 7.44
C ALA A 68 6.42 0.32 6.18
N SER A 69 6.58 1.52 5.60
CA SER A 69 5.84 1.93 4.40
C SER A 69 6.49 3.16 3.75
N HIS A 70 6.10 3.44 2.51
CA HIS A 70 6.46 4.59 1.66
C HIS A 70 7.92 4.65 1.18
N ALA A 71 8.74 3.64 1.45
CA ALA A 71 10.08 3.56 0.87
C ALA A 71 9.99 3.16 -0.60
N ILE A 72 10.56 4.00 -1.48
CA ILE A 72 10.62 3.72 -2.91
C ILE A 72 12.04 3.97 -3.43
N PRO A 73 12.58 3.08 -4.27
CA PRO A 73 13.87 3.31 -4.90
C PRO A 73 13.78 4.36 -6.00
N THR A 74 14.92 4.95 -6.36
CA THR A 74 15.02 5.93 -7.45
C THR A 74 16.04 5.48 -8.50
N PRO A 75 15.99 6.01 -9.75
CA PRO A 75 16.98 5.64 -10.76
C PRO A 75 18.44 5.97 -10.39
N ALA A 76 18.65 6.87 -9.42
CA ALA A 76 19.98 7.21 -8.90
C ALA A 76 20.35 6.42 -7.64
N ASP A 77 19.46 5.54 -7.18
CA ASP A 77 19.70 4.67 -6.05
C ASP A 77 20.49 3.44 -6.49
N GLU A 78 21.65 3.22 -5.88
CA GLU A 78 22.52 2.07 -6.12
C GLU A 78 22.27 0.96 -5.07
N SER A 79 21.22 1.10 -4.25
CA SER A 79 20.82 0.10 -3.27
C SER A 79 20.50 -1.24 -3.93
N THR A 80 20.97 -2.30 -3.28
CA THR A 80 20.70 -3.70 -3.60
C THR A 80 20.22 -4.41 -2.34
N PHE A 81 19.54 -5.53 -2.49
CA PHE A 81 19.12 -6.33 -1.34
C PHE A 81 20.32 -7.01 -0.67
N GLY A 82 20.36 -7.01 0.65
CA GLY A 82 21.32 -7.77 1.45
C GLY A 82 20.83 -9.19 1.77
N ASP A 83 21.77 -10.09 2.07
CA ASP A 83 21.49 -11.49 2.43
C ASP A 83 20.58 -11.67 3.66
N ALA A 84 20.46 -10.63 4.49
CA ALA A 84 19.72 -10.68 5.75
C ALA A 84 18.56 -9.68 5.80
N ASP A 85 18.19 -9.09 4.67
CA ASP A 85 17.09 -8.11 4.64
C ASP A 85 15.74 -8.79 4.79
N LEU A 86 14.90 -8.16 5.61
CA LEU A 86 13.46 -8.37 5.61
C LEU A 86 12.83 -7.35 4.67
N VAL A 87 12.34 -7.83 3.53
CA VAL A 87 11.87 -7.00 2.42
C VAL A 87 10.35 -7.04 2.36
N THR A 88 9.70 -5.89 2.51
CA THR A 88 8.26 -5.77 2.23
C THR A 88 8.08 -5.20 0.83
N LEU A 89 7.43 -5.96 -0.04
CA LEU A 89 6.99 -5.52 -1.37
C LEU A 89 5.51 -5.16 -1.28
N ASP A 90 5.20 -3.90 -1.57
CA ASP A 90 3.85 -3.34 -1.51
C ASP A 90 3.53 -2.67 -2.86
N MET A 91 2.44 -3.11 -3.47
CA MET A 91 2.08 -2.78 -4.84
C MET A 91 0.58 -2.53 -4.99
N GLY A 92 0.26 -1.43 -5.67
CA GLY A 92 -1.12 -1.11 -6.03
C GLY A 92 -1.34 -1.08 -7.53
N VAL A 93 -2.49 -1.57 -7.99
CA VAL A 93 -2.95 -1.52 -9.38
C VAL A 93 -4.31 -0.86 -9.43
N HIS A 94 -4.60 -0.07 -10.46
CA HIS A 94 -5.96 0.32 -10.79
C HIS A 94 -6.31 0.00 -12.24
N VAL A 95 -7.58 -0.37 -12.46
CA VAL A 95 -8.20 -0.50 -13.78
C VAL A 95 -9.35 0.49 -13.83
N ASN A 96 -9.33 1.41 -14.81
CA ASN A 96 -10.29 2.52 -14.94
C ASN A 96 -10.46 3.40 -13.69
N GLY A 97 -9.55 3.29 -12.71
CA GLY A 97 -9.58 4.00 -11.44
C GLY A 97 -10.00 3.15 -10.25
N TRP A 98 -10.50 1.93 -10.44
CA TRP A 98 -10.80 1.01 -9.34
C TRP A 98 -9.54 0.33 -8.87
N CYS A 99 -9.20 0.54 -7.60
CA CYS A 99 -7.91 0.16 -7.03
C CYS A 99 -7.93 -1.25 -6.44
N SER A 100 -6.78 -1.90 -6.52
CA SER A 100 -6.42 -3.09 -5.77
C SER A 100 -5.05 -2.84 -5.17
N ASP A 101 -4.91 -3.28 -3.94
CA ASP A 101 -3.79 -3.08 -3.03
C ASP A 101 -3.42 -4.40 -2.34
N ALA A 102 -2.13 -4.70 -2.27
CA ALA A 102 -1.60 -5.89 -1.62
C ALA A 102 -0.11 -5.73 -1.33
N ALA A 103 0.34 -6.46 -0.31
CA ALA A 103 1.72 -6.43 0.16
C ALA A 103 2.12 -7.79 0.75
N VAL A 104 3.40 -8.12 0.60
CA VAL A 104 4.01 -9.34 1.15
C VAL A 104 5.39 -9.04 1.71
N THR A 105 5.73 -9.71 2.80
CA THR A 105 7.09 -9.67 3.36
C THR A 105 7.88 -10.92 2.96
N ILE A 106 9.08 -10.72 2.42
CA ILE A 106 10.06 -11.74 2.05
C ILE A 106 11.22 -11.64 3.04
N ASP A 107 11.53 -12.74 3.72
CA ASP A 107 12.73 -12.86 4.55
C ASP A 107 13.87 -13.51 3.78
N LEU A 108 14.87 -12.73 3.38
CA LEU A 108 16.03 -13.25 2.65
C LEU A 108 17.00 -14.05 3.56
N SER A 109 16.91 -13.86 4.88
CA SER A 109 17.74 -14.55 5.86
C SER A 109 17.23 -15.97 6.21
N GLY A 110 15.91 -16.18 6.11
CA GLY A 110 15.22 -17.35 6.67
C GLY A 110 15.26 -17.44 8.20
N THR A 111 15.52 -16.34 8.91
CA THR A 111 15.63 -16.27 10.38
C THR A 111 14.52 -15.43 11.04
N HIS A 112 13.62 -14.88 10.24
CA HIS A 112 12.52 -13.99 10.63
C HIS A 112 11.14 -14.54 10.22
N ASP A 113 11.07 -15.81 9.81
CA ASP A 113 9.83 -16.52 9.44
C ASP A 113 8.70 -16.35 10.46
N GLU A 114 8.99 -16.36 11.77
CA GLU A 114 7.97 -16.17 12.81
C GLU A 114 7.35 -14.77 12.80
N LEU A 115 8.12 -13.74 12.43
CA LEU A 115 7.62 -12.37 12.29
C LEU A 115 6.70 -12.27 11.06
N VAL A 116 7.11 -12.82 9.92
CA VAL A 116 6.29 -12.88 8.70
C VAL A 116 4.99 -13.65 8.96
N ALA A 117 5.10 -14.81 9.62
CA ALA A 117 3.95 -15.62 10.02
C ALA A 117 3.01 -14.88 10.98
N ALA A 118 3.47 -13.83 11.67
CA ALA A 118 2.64 -13.01 12.54
C ALA A 118 1.75 -12.04 11.77
N SER A 119 2.27 -11.32 10.78
CA SER A 119 1.44 -10.50 9.91
C SER A 119 0.51 -11.37 9.05
N ASP A 120 0.98 -12.50 8.50
CA ASP A 120 0.13 -13.40 7.69
C ASP A 120 -1.05 -13.96 8.49
N ALA A 121 -0.80 -14.38 9.73
CA ALA A 121 -1.86 -14.90 10.57
C ALA A 121 -2.86 -13.84 11.00
N ALA A 122 -2.38 -12.60 11.17
CA ALA A 122 -3.22 -11.46 11.48
C ALA A 122 -4.11 -11.08 10.31
N LEU A 123 -3.56 -11.03 9.09
CA LEU A 123 -4.32 -10.85 7.86
C LEU A 123 -5.38 -11.94 7.72
N ALA A 124 -5.00 -13.21 7.91
CA ALA A 124 -5.94 -14.32 7.84
C ALA A 124 -7.04 -14.24 8.91
N ALA A 125 -6.74 -13.72 10.11
CA ALA A 125 -7.72 -13.47 11.15
C ALA A 125 -8.67 -12.34 10.76
N ALA A 126 -8.15 -11.21 10.26
CA ALA A 126 -8.94 -10.08 9.80
C ALA A 126 -9.95 -10.50 8.72
N LEU A 127 -9.48 -11.20 7.68
CA LEU A 127 -10.32 -11.66 6.57
C LEU A 127 -11.43 -12.62 7.00
N ARG A 128 -11.21 -13.43 8.05
CA ARG A 128 -12.26 -14.28 8.65
C ARG A 128 -13.26 -13.50 9.50
N THR A 129 -12.87 -12.33 10.02
CA THR A 129 -13.73 -11.46 10.84
C THR A 129 -14.57 -10.52 10.00
N ILE A 130 -14.11 -10.15 8.79
CA ILE A 130 -14.81 -9.21 7.92
C ILE A 130 -16.10 -9.83 7.36
N GLU A 131 -17.23 -9.20 7.66
CA GLU A 131 -18.53 -9.37 7.02
C GLU A 131 -19.38 -8.10 7.23
N ALA A 132 -20.46 -7.94 6.48
CA ALA A 132 -21.38 -6.82 6.67
C ALA A 132 -21.95 -6.80 8.10
N GLY A 133 -21.99 -5.62 8.73
CA GLY A 133 -22.43 -5.44 10.12
C GLY A 133 -21.32 -5.58 11.17
N VAL A 134 -20.11 -6.03 10.80
CA VAL A 134 -18.97 -6.05 11.71
C VAL A 134 -18.33 -4.66 11.79
N HIS A 135 -17.98 -4.21 13.00
CA HIS A 135 -17.25 -2.96 13.19
C HIS A 135 -15.74 -3.12 12.96
N THR A 136 -15.08 -2.11 12.38
CA THR A 136 -13.63 -2.13 12.16
C THR A 136 -12.80 -2.33 13.43
N GLY A 137 -13.28 -1.88 14.60
CA GLY A 137 -12.64 -2.14 15.89
C GLY A 137 -12.64 -3.62 16.31
N THR A 138 -13.62 -4.40 15.85
CA THR A 138 -13.67 -5.87 16.04
C THR A 138 -12.64 -6.57 15.16
N VAL A 139 -12.47 -6.12 13.93
CA VAL A 139 -11.40 -6.59 13.04
C VAL A 139 -10.03 -6.29 13.65
N GLY A 140 -9.84 -5.09 14.20
CA GLY A 140 -8.61 -4.73 14.91
C GLY A 140 -8.30 -5.61 16.12
N HIS A 141 -9.32 -6.09 16.86
CA HIS A 141 -9.13 -7.04 17.94
C HIS A 141 -8.58 -8.39 17.44
N SER A 142 -9.07 -8.89 16.30
CA SER A 142 -8.62 -10.18 15.76
C SER A 142 -7.20 -10.10 15.21
N ILE A 143 -6.84 -8.97 14.58
CA ILE A 143 -5.47 -8.65 14.15
C ILE A 143 -4.53 -8.61 15.36
N GLU A 144 -4.86 -7.80 16.36
CA GLU A 144 -4.03 -7.60 17.56
C GLU A 144 -3.76 -8.91 18.28
N GLN A 145 -4.80 -9.71 18.50
CA GLN A 145 -4.67 -10.99 19.17
C GLN A 145 -3.74 -11.93 18.37
N ALA A 146 -3.93 -12.05 17.05
CA ALA A 146 -3.14 -12.94 16.21
C ALA A 146 -1.63 -12.61 16.21
N ILE A 147 -1.30 -11.31 16.25
CA ILE A 147 0.09 -10.82 16.34
C ILE A 147 0.67 -11.08 17.74
N ARG A 148 -0.08 -10.74 18.80
CA ARG A 148 0.37 -10.91 20.19
C ARG A 148 0.57 -12.36 20.59
N ASP A 149 -0.29 -13.26 20.12
CA ASP A 149 -0.19 -14.70 20.40
C ASP A 149 1.10 -15.33 19.83
N ARG A 150 1.75 -14.66 18.86
CA ARG A 150 3.07 -15.02 18.31
C ARG A 150 4.24 -14.30 18.96
N GLY A 151 3.99 -13.48 19.99
CA GLY A 151 5.03 -12.77 20.74
C GLY A 151 5.50 -11.45 20.11
N PHE A 152 4.84 -10.97 19.06
CA PHE A 152 5.15 -9.69 18.41
C PHE A 152 4.17 -8.58 18.83
N ARG A 153 4.39 -7.37 18.31
CA ARG A 153 3.52 -6.22 18.57
C ARG A 153 2.91 -5.69 17.27
N PRO A 154 1.61 -5.35 17.26
CA PRO A 154 1.02 -4.63 16.13
C PRO A 154 1.60 -3.21 16.04
N VAL A 155 1.75 -2.67 14.84
CA VAL A 155 2.05 -1.25 14.65
C VAL A 155 0.77 -0.43 14.80
N VAL A 156 0.61 0.24 15.93
CA VAL A 156 -0.69 0.82 16.36
C VAL A 156 -1.14 2.06 15.56
N ASN A 157 -0.21 2.69 14.84
CA ASN A 157 -0.48 3.89 14.05
C ASN A 157 -0.37 3.66 12.53
N LEU A 158 -0.45 2.39 12.12
CA LEU A 158 -0.74 1.96 10.76
C LEU A 158 -2.02 1.13 10.77
N ALA A 159 -2.78 1.17 9.70
CA ALA A 159 -4.12 0.63 9.63
C ALA A 159 -4.52 0.50 8.18
N GLY A 160 -5.20 -0.61 7.84
CA GLY A 160 -5.86 -0.74 6.55
C GLY A 160 -6.90 0.35 6.34
N HIS A 161 -7.44 0.39 5.13
CA HIS A 161 -8.28 1.49 4.69
C HIS A 161 -9.29 1.03 3.65
N GLY A 162 -10.25 1.91 3.34
CA GLY A 162 -11.10 1.73 2.18
C GLY A 162 -10.33 2.04 0.89
N LEU A 163 -10.81 1.48 -0.21
CA LEU A 163 -10.35 1.78 -1.57
C LEU A 163 -11.49 2.41 -2.36
N GLY A 164 -11.19 3.51 -3.04
CA GLY A 164 -12.15 4.28 -3.83
C GLY A 164 -11.78 4.38 -5.31
N HIS A 165 -12.64 5.05 -6.06
CA HIS A 165 -12.39 5.34 -7.47
C HIS A 165 -11.35 6.47 -7.62
N TYR A 166 -10.18 6.14 -8.17
CA TYR A 166 -8.97 6.97 -8.20
C TYR A 166 -8.53 7.46 -6.82
N ASP A 167 -8.78 6.67 -5.79
CA ASP A 167 -8.41 7.00 -4.43
C ASP A 167 -7.92 5.73 -3.71
N ALA A 168 -6.63 5.70 -3.41
CA ALA A 168 -6.01 4.58 -2.71
C ALA A 168 -6.33 4.61 -1.21
N HIS A 169 -6.84 5.70 -0.65
CA HIS A 169 -7.09 5.79 0.79
C HIS A 169 -8.43 6.45 1.09
N THR A 170 -9.47 5.64 1.32
CA THR A 170 -10.78 6.13 1.77
C THR A 170 -11.13 5.62 3.16
N ALA A 171 -12.21 6.14 3.73
CA ALA A 171 -12.85 5.49 4.87
C ALA A 171 -13.41 4.11 4.45
N PRO A 172 -13.58 3.18 5.41
CA PRO A 172 -13.16 3.27 6.82
C PRO A 172 -11.69 2.91 7.01
N MET A 173 -11.09 3.36 8.13
CA MET A 173 -9.81 2.80 8.59
C MET A 173 -10.05 1.47 9.31
N LEU A 174 -9.18 0.49 9.05
CA LEU A 174 -9.13 -0.83 9.68
C LEU A 174 -7.91 -0.89 10.62
N PRO A 175 -8.07 -0.59 11.92
CA PRO A 175 -6.93 -0.49 12.83
C PRO A 175 -6.25 -1.84 13.06
N ASN A 176 -4.93 -1.83 13.28
CA ASN A 176 -4.15 -3.01 13.70
C ASN A 176 -4.32 -3.36 15.20
N THR A 177 -5.13 -2.59 15.92
CA THR A 177 -5.44 -2.79 17.35
C THR A 177 -6.92 -2.74 17.62
N GLY A 178 -7.35 -3.50 18.63
CA GLY A 178 -8.75 -3.53 19.06
C GLY A 178 -9.24 -2.18 19.58
N SER A 179 -10.52 -1.90 19.31
CA SER A 179 -11.24 -0.74 19.84
C SER A 179 -12.72 -1.09 20.02
N ASP A 180 -13.33 -0.60 21.10
CA ASP A 180 -14.79 -0.70 21.33
C ASP A 180 -15.59 0.19 20.36
N ASN A 181 -14.90 1.12 19.68
CA ASN A 181 -15.47 1.97 18.63
C ASN A 181 -14.95 1.54 17.25
N GLY A 182 -15.74 1.78 16.22
CA GLY A 182 -15.34 1.55 14.82
C GLY A 182 -16.49 1.85 13.87
N ILE A 183 -16.19 1.95 12.58
CA ILE A 183 -17.21 2.08 11.53
C ILE A 183 -17.78 0.69 11.25
N GLU A 184 -19.09 0.58 11.12
CA GLU A 184 -19.77 -0.65 10.72
C GLU A 184 -19.54 -0.89 9.22
N LEU A 185 -19.04 -2.07 8.87
CA LEU A 185 -18.79 -2.46 7.48
C LEU A 185 -20.09 -2.75 6.75
N SER A 186 -20.19 -2.29 5.50
CA SER A 186 -21.35 -2.49 4.62
C SER A 186 -21.02 -3.46 3.50
N GLU A 187 -22.03 -4.19 3.02
CA GLU A 187 -21.86 -5.02 1.82
C GLU A 187 -21.44 -4.16 0.62
N GLY A 188 -20.38 -4.58 -0.09
CA GLY A 188 -19.79 -3.84 -1.19
C GLY A 188 -18.65 -2.89 -0.82
N ASP A 189 -18.35 -2.71 0.47
CA ASP A 189 -17.14 -1.98 0.89
C ASP A 189 -15.90 -2.67 0.30
N VAL A 190 -15.01 -1.89 -0.32
CA VAL A 190 -13.73 -2.35 -0.85
C VAL A 190 -12.64 -1.90 0.11
N LEU A 191 -11.89 -2.85 0.65
CA LEU A 191 -10.94 -2.63 1.74
C LEU A 191 -9.56 -3.14 1.34
N ALA A 192 -8.54 -2.32 1.60
CA ALA A 192 -7.17 -2.74 1.73
C ALA A 192 -6.97 -3.23 3.18
N VAL A 193 -6.85 -4.55 3.34
CA VAL A 193 -6.72 -5.19 4.65
C VAL A 193 -5.25 -5.49 4.88
N GLU A 194 -4.54 -4.54 5.47
CA GLU A 194 -3.11 -4.65 5.80
C GLU A 194 -2.87 -4.86 7.29
N THR A 195 -1.86 -5.66 7.58
CA THR A 195 -1.44 -5.93 8.96
C THR A 195 0.05 -5.74 9.12
N PHE A 196 0.46 -5.12 10.23
CA PHE A 196 1.87 -4.84 10.52
C PHE A 196 2.30 -5.42 11.86
N ALA A 197 3.24 -6.35 11.83
CA ALA A 197 3.88 -6.89 13.03
C ALA A 197 5.31 -6.33 13.16
N THR A 198 5.77 -6.12 14.40
CA THR A 198 7.14 -5.62 14.62
C THR A 198 7.80 -6.21 15.86
N THR A 199 9.14 -6.31 15.81
CA THR A 199 10.00 -6.58 16.96
C THR A 199 10.27 -5.34 17.82
N GLY A 200 9.97 -4.15 17.31
CA GLY A 200 10.13 -2.86 17.99
C GLY A 200 8.88 -2.44 18.77
N ARG A 201 8.82 -1.20 19.27
CA ARG A 201 7.75 -0.71 20.18
C ARG A 201 6.30 -0.73 19.67
N GLY A 202 6.03 -1.13 18.42
CA GLY A 202 4.67 -1.14 17.86
C GLY A 202 4.21 0.24 17.41
N ARG A 203 5.13 1.12 16.97
CA ARG A 203 4.82 2.45 16.45
C ARG A 203 5.85 2.87 15.41
N VAL A 204 5.41 3.56 14.38
CA VAL A 204 6.27 4.17 13.35
C VAL A 204 6.30 5.69 13.46
N THR A 205 7.37 6.30 12.96
CA THR A 205 7.56 7.75 12.83
C THR A 205 7.93 8.11 11.40
N GLU A 206 7.59 9.33 10.99
CA GLU A 206 8.00 9.87 9.70
C GLU A 206 9.53 10.05 9.65
N GLY A 207 10.15 9.51 8.59
CA GLY A 207 11.53 9.75 8.23
C GLY A 207 11.71 11.05 7.45
N SER A 208 12.95 11.33 7.03
CA SER A 208 13.27 12.54 6.25
C SER A 208 13.11 12.37 4.74
N ASP A 209 12.93 11.14 4.26
CA ASP A 209 12.80 10.86 2.84
C ASP A 209 11.34 10.92 2.41
N GLU A 210 11.08 11.83 1.48
CA GLU A 210 9.77 12.06 0.88
C GLU A 210 9.92 11.92 -0.64
N ARG A 211 9.28 10.91 -1.22
CA ARG A 211 9.39 10.59 -2.66
C ARG A 211 8.05 10.21 -3.30
N ILE A 212 7.02 10.01 -2.48
CA ILE A 212 5.63 9.81 -2.87
C ILE A 212 4.88 11.11 -2.61
N PHE A 213 4.07 11.54 -3.57
CA PHE A 213 3.31 12.77 -3.52
C PHE A 213 1.88 12.55 -4.00
N ARG A 214 0.93 13.35 -3.53
CA ARG A 214 -0.45 13.38 -4.02
C ARG A 214 -1.00 14.79 -4.13
N LEU A 215 -2.05 14.96 -4.94
CA LEU A 215 -2.86 16.18 -4.91
C LEU A 215 -3.54 16.29 -3.54
N ASP A 216 -3.43 17.46 -2.91
CA ASP A 216 -4.04 17.72 -1.60
C ASP A 216 -5.14 18.78 -1.72
N THR A 217 -4.74 20.02 -1.99
CA THR A 217 -5.68 21.13 -2.14
C THR A 217 -5.62 21.70 -3.56
N ASP A 218 -6.77 21.83 -4.22
CA ASP A 218 -6.83 22.53 -5.50
C ASP A 218 -6.60 24.04 -5.30
N ARG A 219 -5.50 24.56 -5.83
CA ARG A 219 -5.16 26.00 -5.75
C ARG A 219 -4.66 26.52 -7.10
N PRO A 220 -4.97 27.78 -7.45
CA PRO A 220 -4.45 28.39 -8.67
C PRO A 220 -2.92 28.50 -8.65
N VAL A 221 -2.27 27.99 -9.69
CA VAL A 221 -0.83 28.13 -9.87
C VAL A 221 -0.54 28.90 -11.16
N ARG A 222 0.30 29.94 -11.08
CA ARG A 222 0.62 30.80 -12.23
C ARG A 222 1.70 30.21 -13.13
N ASP A 223 2.71 29.58 -12.53
CA ASP A 223 3.86 29.05 -13.26
C ASP A 223 3.46 27.98 -14.28
N ARG A 224 4.06 28.06 -15.47
CA ARG A 224 3.71 27.20 -16.60
C ARG A 224 4.07 25.74 -16.35
N ARG A 225 5.20 25.45 -15.70
CA ARG A 225 5.65 24.06 -15.45
C ARG A 225 4.74 23.41 -14.41
N SER A 226 4.45 24.12 -13.33
CA SER A 226 3.49 23.65 -12.32
C SER A 226 2.11 23.38 -12.92
N ARG A 227 1.57 24.28 -13.76
CA ARG A 227 0.30 24.03 -14.44
C ARG A 227 0.33 22.78 -15.32
N LYS A 228 1.37 22.63 -16.15
CA LYS A 228 1.52 21.45 -17.00
C LYS A 228 1.54 20.15 -16.19
N LEU A 229 2.27 20.13 -15.06
CA LEU A 229 2.28 18.97 -14.17
C LEU A 229 0.89 18.71 -13.58
N LEU A 230 0.23 19.72 -13.02
CA LEU A 230 -1.10 19.56 -12.42
C LEU A 230 -2.15 19.10 -13.43
N ASP A 231 -2.11 19.60 -14.66
CA ASP A 231 -3.02 19.17 -15.73
C ASP A 231 -2.78 17.68 -16.05
N THR A 232 -1.51 17.26 -16.14
CA THR A 232 -1.14 15.85 -16.33
C THR A 232 -1.63 14.98 -15.17
N LEU A 233 -1.41 15.41 -13.93
CA LEU A 233 -1.82 14.66 -12.73
C LEU A 233 -3.34 14.54 -12.63
N ARG A 234 -4.09 15.62 -12.91
CA ARG A 234 -5.56 15.59 -12.90
C ARG A 234 -6.14 14.65 -13.96
N GLU A 235 -5.49 14.54 -15.12
CA GLU A 235 -5.90 13.65 -16.19
C GLU A 235 -5.56 12.18 -15.88
N THR A 236 -4.35 11.93 -15.36
CA THR A 236 -3.79 10.57 -15.27
C THR A 236 -3.86 9.92 -13.89
N ARG A 237 -3.85 10.71 -12.82
CA ARG A 237 -3.75 10.23 -11.42
C ARG A 237 -4.96 10.61 -10.58
N ARG A 238 -5.52 11.81 -10.79
CA ARG A 238 -6.53 12.42 -9.91
C ARG A 238 -6.03 12.43 -8.46
N ASN A 239 -6.62 11.66 -7.55
CA ASN A 239 -6.19 11.61 -6.15
C ASN A 239 -5.11 10.53 -5.88
N LEU A 240 -4.78 9.71 -6.87
CA LEU A 240 -3.78 8.65 -6.70
C LEU A 240 -2.38 9.21 -6.47
N PRO A 241 -1.59 8.60 -5.55
CA PRO A 241 -0.20 8.98 -5.33
C PRO A 241 0.66 8.82 -6.58
N PHE A 242 1.78 9.55 -6.62
CA PHE A 242 2.77 9.47 -7.69
C PHE A 242 4.18 9.74 -7.18
N THR A 243 5.17 9.37 -7.98
CA THR A 243 6.57 9.71 -7.75
C THR A 243 7.14 10.50 -8.92
N THR A 244 8.18 11.29 -8.67
CA THR A 244 8.84 12.10 -9.70
C THR A 244 9.49 11.24 -10.80
N ARG A 245 9.94 10.01 -10.50
CA ARG A 245 10.61 9.13 -11.47
C ARG A 245 9.70 8.64 -12.60
N TRP A 246 8.38 8.78 -12.48
CA TRP A 246 7.44 8.45 -13.55
C TRP A 246 7.34 9.50 -14.66
N TYR A 247 7.89 10.69 -14.44
CA TYR A 247 7.69 11.81 -15.36
C TYR A 247 9.04 12.38 -15.82
N ASP A 248 9.28 12.31 -17.13
CA ASP A 248 10.41 13.00 -17.76
C ASP A 248 10.08 14.49 -17.98
N ILE A 249 10.16 15.28 -16.92
CA ILE A 249 9.91 16.73 -16.94
C ILE A 249 11.14 17.47 -16.40
N SER A 250 11.74 18.31 -17.25
CA SER A 250 12.86 19.17 -16.85
C SER A 250 12.51 20.08 -15.66
N GLY A 251 13.27 19.96 -14.57
CA GLY A 251 13.07 20.72 -13.34
C GLY A 251 11.89 20.23 -12.49
N LEU A 252 11.46 18.98 -12.65
CA LEU A 252 10.33 18.40 -11.92
C LEU A 252 10.50 18.47 -10.40
N THR A 253 11.67 18.11 -9.87
CA THR A 253 11.94 18.14 -8.42
C THR A 253 11.67 19.52 -7.82
N MET A 254 12.15 20.59 -8.48
CA MET A 254 11.89 21.96 -8.04
C MET A 254 10.41 22.35 -8.19
N THR A 255 9.74 21.82 -9.23
CA THR A 255 8.32 22.07 -9.47
C THR A 255 7.44 21.44 -8.39
N VAL A 256 7.73 20.19 -7.99
CA VAL A 256 7.04 19.48 -6.90
C VAL A 256 7.25 20.21 -5.59
N ARG A 257 8.50 20.52 -5.22
CA ARG A 257 8.81 21.28 -3.99
C ARG A 257 8.08 22.63 -3.91
N ASN A 258 7.96 23.33 -5.04
CA ASN A 258 7.21 24.59 -5.10
C ASN A 258 5.71 24.42 -4.93
N LEU A 259 5.15 23.28 -5.35
CA LEU A 259 3.73 22.96 -5.17
C LEU A 259 3.43 22.52 -3.73
N GLU A 260 4.33 21.75 -3.11
CA GLU A 260 4.25 21.38 -1.69
C GLU A 260 4.31 22.61 -0.78
N ASN A 261 5.26 23.53 -1.02
CA ASN A 261 5.34 24.80 -0.29
C ASN A 261 4.07 25.66 -0.41
N LYS A 262 3.27 25.43 -1.46
CA LYS A 262 1.98 26.11 -1.68
C LYS A 262 0.80 25.32 -1.12
N GLY A 263 1.02 24.14 -0.55
CA GLY A 263 -0.02 23.22 -0.08
C GLY A 263 -0.91 22.70 -1.21
N VAL A 264 -0.37 22.55 -2.42
CA VAL A 264 -1.09 21.95 -3.56
C VAL A 264 -0.82 20.45 -3.64
N LEU A 265 0.42 20.08 -3.36
CA LEU A 265 0.83 18.70 -3.18
C LEU A 265 1.12 18.45 -1.70
N LYS A 266 0.96 17.20 -1.31
CA LYS A 266 1.43 16.68 -0.03
C LYS A 266 2.32 15.46 -0.29
N SER A 267 3.41 15.37 0.44
CA SER A 267 4.29 14.20 0.46
C SER A 267 3.84 13.15 1.47
N ASP A 268 4.16 11.91 1.17
CA ASP A 268 4.09 10.79 2.10
C ASP A 268 5.54 10.37 2.44
N PRO A 269 6.02 10.71 3.65
CA PRO A 269 7.38 10.36 4.08
C PRO A 269 7.48 8.87 4.37
N VAL A 270 8.70 8.32 4.23
CA VAL A 270 9.00 6.94 4.66
C VAL A 270 8.65 6.78 6.14
N LEU A 271 7.85 5.78 6.47
CA LEU A 271 7.46 5.48 7.84
C LEU A 271 8.40 4.40 8.38
N LYS A 272 9.05 4.69 9.52
CA LYS A 272 10.06 3.80 10.11
C LYS A 272 9.74 3.46 11.55
N ALA A 273 9.95 2.21 11.93
CA ALA A 273 10.05 1.80 13.32
C ALA A 273 11.35 2.34 13.94
N GLU A 274 11.55 2.06 15.23
CA GLU A 274 12.81 2.41 15.88
C GLU A 274 14.00 1.66 15.27
N ARG A 275 15.17 2.28 15.25
CA ARG A 275 16.38 1.71 14.64
C ARG A 275 16.65 0.27 15.15
N GLY A 276 16.81 -0.66 14.22
CA GLY A 276 17.08 -2.08 14.49
C GLY A 276 15.84 -2.91 14.84
N ALA A 277 14.65 -2.31 14.89
CA ALA A 277 13.41 -3.07 14.85
C ALA A 277 13.14 -3.55 13.43
N LEU A 278 12.51 -4.71 13.31
CA LEU A 278 12.02 -5.24 12.05
C LEU A 278 10.50 -5.05 11.97
N VAL A 279 9.99 -4.83 10.77
CA VAL A 279 8.56 -4.73 10.48
C VAL A 279 8.22 -5.71 9.36
N SER A 280 7.18 -6.52 9.55
CA SER A 280 6.55 -7.29 8.47
C SER A 280 5.14 -6.76 8.20
N GLN A 281 4.77 -6.74 6.93
CA GLN A 281 3.46 -6.43 6.42
C GLN A 281 2.90 -7.61 5.62
N SER A 282 1.60 -7.84 5.78
CA SER A 282 0.82 -8.72 4.90
C SER A 282 -0.49 -8.04 4.59
N GLU A 283 -0.87 -8.02 3.31
CA GLU A 283 -2.04 -7.29 2.86
C GLU A 283 -2.77 -7.93 1.69
N HIS A 284 -4.09 -7.79 1.70
CA HIS A 284 -4.96 -8.11 0.57
C HIS A 284 -6.07 -7.09 0.39
N THR A 285 -6.48 -6.89 -0.85
CA THR A 285 -7.77 -6.27 -1.17
C THR A 285 -8.93 -7.25 -0.98
N ALA A 286 -9.92 -6.83 -0.20
CA ALA A 286 -11.12 -7.60 0.09
C ALA A 286 -12.38 -6.76 -0.13
N ILE A 287 -13.42 -7.39 -0.69
CA ILE A 287 -14.72 -6.78 -0.90
C ILE A 287 -15.71 -7.43 0.06
N VAL A 288 -16.35 -6.62 0.91
CA VAL A 288 -17.26 -7.09 1.95
C VAL A 288 -18.52 -7.68 1.32
N THR A 289 -18.95 -8.83 1.85
CA THR A 289 -20.18 -9.54 1.47
C THR A 289 -21.08 -9.71 2.69
N ALA A 290 -22.32 -10.16 2.50
CA ALA A 290 -23.27 -10.37 3.59
C ALA A 290 -22.80 -11.34 4.70
N ASN A 291 -21.93 -12.32 4.40
CA ASN A 291 -21.47 -13.34 5.37
C ASN A 291 -19.94 -13.59 5.27
N GLY A 292 -19.16 -12.57 4.92
CA GLY A 292 -17.72 -12.69 4.74
C GLY A 292 -17.14 -11.58 3.86
N CYS A 293 -16.03 -11.87 3.20
CA CYS A 293 -15.48 -11.04 2.12
C CYS A 293 -14.98 -11.89 0.94
N THR A 294 -14.89 -11.25 -0.23
CA THR A 294 -14.20 -11.81 -1.40
C THR A 294 -12.84 -11.14 -1.54
N VAL A 295 -11.77 -11.92 -1.52
CA VAL A 295 -10.40 -11.43 -1.73
C VAL A 295 -10.09 -11.39 -3.22
N THR A 296 -9.63 -10.26 -3.74
CA THR A 296 -9.34 -10.08 -5.17
C THR A 296 -7.88 -10.33 -5.55
N THR A 297 -6.97 -10.38 -4.58
CA THR A 297 -5.50 -10.40 -4.75
C THR A 297 -4.86 -11.71 -4.30
N ARG A 298 -5.55 -12.84 -4.50
CA ARG A 298 -5.03 -14.18 -4.16
C ARG A 298 -4.19 -14.77 -5.27
#